data_AF-A0A2S7QLV3-F1
#
_entry.id   AF-A0A2S7QLV3-F1
#
_cell.length_a   1.000
_cell.length_b   1.000
_cell.length_c   1.000
_cell.angle_alpha   90.00
_cell.angle_beta   90.00
_cell.angle_gamma   90.00
#
_symmetry.space_group_name_H-M   'P 1'
#
loop_
_entity.id
_entity.type
_entity.pdbx_description
1 polymer ?
#
loop_
_entity_poly.entity_id
_entity_poly.type
_entity_poly.pdbx_seq_one_letter_code
_entity_poly.pdbx_strand_id
1 'polypeptide(L)'
;MRETLAVLLRHEKKEEGKQRTLLEMAYKPAQTPLMRMAEDAGWVAIPGLEVLSAQGWFQFQKWTGIRPLYANARAAVMDESI
;
A
#
# COMPACT_ATOMS: atom_id res chain seq x y z
N MET A 1 0.90 -14.55 -17.70
CA MET A 1 0.52 -13.38 -16.84
C MET A 1 1.65 -13.03 -15.87
N ARG A 2 2.19 -14.01 -15.14
CA ARG A 2 3.33 -13.79 -14.22
C ARG A 2 4.59 -13.30 -14.94
N GLU A 3 4.95 -13.85 -16.11
CA GLU A 3 6.12 -13.38 -16.86
C GLU A 3 5.95 -11.92 -17.31
N THR A 4 4.75 -11.56 -17.79
CA THR A 4 4.44 -10.19 -18.23
C THR A 4 4.59 -9.18 -17.08
N LEU A 5 4.11 -9.53 -15.89
CA LEU A 5 4.29 -8.70 -14.69
C LEU A 5 5.75 -8.58 -14.27
N ALA A 6 6.51 -9.68 -14.35
CA ALA A 6 7.94 -9.66 -14.03
C ALA A 6 8.73 -8.75 -14.98
N VAL A 7 8.42 -8.81 -16.28
CA VAL A 7 9.02 -7.91 -17.29
C VAL A 7 8.68 -6.45 -17.00
N LEU A 8 7.43 -6.16 -16.65
CA LEU A 8 6.98 -4.80 -16.34
C LEU A 8 7.68 -4.23 -15.09
N LEU A 9 7.78 -5.01 -14.02
CA LEU A 9 8.45 -4.60 -12.78
C LEU A 9 9.95 -4.36 -12.98
N ARG A 10 10.59 -5.15 -13.86
CA ARG A 10 12.01 -5.02 -14.20
C ARG A 10 12.31 -4.01 -15.31
N HIS A 11 11.29 -3.46 -15.97
CA HIS A 11 11.48 -2.61 -17.14
C HIS A 11 12.34 -1.36 -16.83
N GLU A 12 13.38 -1.16 -17.64
CA GLU A 12 14.67 -0.54 -17.29
C GLU A 12 14.71 0.99 -17.20
N LYS A 13 13.63 1.73 -17.43
CA LYS A 13 13.70 3.20 -17.30
C LYS A 13 13.69 3.65 -15.84
N LYS A 14 14.77 3.35 -15.12
CA LYS A 14 15.08 3.94 -13.82
C LYS A 14 15.48 5.38 -14.13
N GLU A 15 14.50 6.29 -14.07
CA GLU A 15 14.86 7.71 -13.99
C GLU A 15 15.65 7.88 -12.69
N GLU A 16 16.92 8.26 -12.82
CA GLU A 16 17.80 8.45 -11.66
C GLU A 16 17.11 9.38 -10.66
N GLY A 17 16.98 8.90 -9.41
CA GLY A 17 16.32 9.64 -8.34
C GLY A 17 14.82 9.39 -8.13
N LYS A 18 14.14 8.58 -8.96
CA LYS A 18 12.72 8.23 -8.72
C LYS A 18 12.51 6.83 -8.15
N GLN A 19 12.01 6.77 -6.91
CA GLN A 19 11.55 5.53 -6.29
C GLN A 19 10.23 5.10 -6.93
N ARG A 20 10.17 3.84 -7.39
CA ARG A 20 8.92 3.25 -7.90
C ARG A 20 8.15 2.61 -6.76
N THR A 21 6.82 2.69 -6.86
CA THR A 21 5.91 2.23 -5.81
C THR A 21 4.80 1.37 -6.41
N LEU A 22 4.58 0.20 -5.82
CA LEU A 22 3.41 -0.64 -6.05
C LEU A 22 2.40 -0.38 -4.93
N LEU A 23 1.15 -0.07 -5.28
CA LEU A 23 0.04 -0.01 -4.33
C LEU A 23 -0.79 -1.28 -4.46
N GLU A 24 -0.76 -2.13 -3.44
CA GLU A 24 -1.58 -3.34 -3.37
C GLU A 24 -2.94 -3.01 -2.73
N MET A 25 -4.01 -3.55 -3.30
CA MET A 25 -5.38 -3.34 -2.81
C MET A 25 -5.88 -4.53 -1.99
N ALA A 26 -5.37 -5.74 -2.29
CA ALA A 26 -5.66 -6.91 -1.47
C ALA A 26 -4.89 -6.83 -0.15
N TYR A 27 -5.60 -6.92 0.96
CA TYR A 27 -4.99 -6.88 2.31
C TYR A 27 -4.91 -8.27 2.97
N LYS A 28 -5.38 -9.32 2.30
CA LYS A 28 -5.25 -10.72 2.72
C LYS A 28 -4.69 -11.55 1.56
N PRO A 29 -3.54 -12.22 1.72
CA PRO A 29 -2.60 -12.13 2.86
C PRO A 29 -1.95 -10.73 2.96
N ALA A 30 -1.32 -10.42 4.10
CA ALA A 30 -0.70 -9.10 4.35
C ALA A 30 0.42 -8.75 3.35
N GLN A 31 1.14 -9.76 2.85
CA GLN A 31 2.13 -9.62 1.77
C GLN A 31 1.72 -10.54 0.61
N THR A 32 1.36 -9.96 -0.53
CA THR A 32 0.94 -10.73 -1.71
C THR A 32 2.16 -11.18 -2.54
N PRO A 33 2.02 -12.21 -3.39
CA PRO A 33 3.09 -12.59 -4.32
C PRO A 33 3.51 -11.45 -5.26
N LEU A 34 2.59 -10.55 -5.62
CA LEU A 34 2.88 -9.39 -6.47
C LEU A 34 3.75 -8.35 -5.74
N MET A 35 3.45 -8.10 -4.46
CA MET A 35 4.29 -7.24 -3.62
C MET A 35 5.72 -7.76 -3.54
N ARG A 36 5.91 -9.06 -3.29
CA ARG A 36 7.26 -9.66 -3.29
C ARG A 36 7.98 -9.50 -4.61
N MET A 37 7.29 -9.74 -5.73
CA MET A 37 7.89 -9.54 -7.05
C MET A 37 8.31 -8.08 -7.31
N ALA A 38 7.58 -7.11 -6.76
CA ALA A 38 7.91 -5.70 -6.89
C ALA A 38 9.09 -5.30 -5.97
N GLU A 39 9.10 -5.79 -4.73
CA GLU A 39 10.21 -5.62 -3.77
C GLU A 39 11.51 -6.23 -4.33
N ASP A 40 11.45 -7.44 -4.91
CA ASP A 40 12.58 -8.10 -5.58
C ASP A 40 13.10 -7.28 -6.78
N ALA A 41 12.25 -6.46 -7.39
CA ALA A 41 12.60 -5.54 -8.47
C ALA A 41 13.05 -4.15 -7.96
N GLY A 42 13.18 -3.96 -6.65
CA GLY A 42 13.59 -2.69 -6.02
C GLY A 42 12.50 -1.63 -5.88
N TRP A 43 11.23 -2.01 -6.04
CA TRP A 43 10.09 -1.12 -5.82
C TRP A 43 9.71 -1.11 -4.33
N VAL A 44 9.09 -0.03 -3.88
CA VAL A 44 8.43 0.02 -2.57
C VAL A 44 7.02 -0.51 -2.73
N ALA A 45 6.63 -1.51 -1.93
CA ALA A 45 5.26 -1.99 -1.91
C ALA A 45 4.48 -1.35 -0.75
N ILE A 46 3.33 -0.75 -1.03
CA ILE A 46 2.39 -0.26 -0.03
C ILE A 46 1.27 -1.30 0.14
N PRO A 47 1.06 -1.85 1.34
CA PRO A 47 0.06 -2.89 1.58
C PRO A 47 -1.37 -2.34 1.60
N GLY A 48 -2.35 -3.18 1.26
CA GLY A 48 -3.76 -2.80 1.20
C GLY A 48 -4.36 -2.33 2.54
N LEU A 49 -3.76 -2.72 3.68
CA LEU A 49 -4.19 -2.23 5.00
C LEU A 49 -3.95 -0.73 5.18
N GLU A 50 -2.92 -0.15 4.54
CA GLU A 50 -2.71 1.30 4.54
C GLU A 50 -3.85 2.00 3.78
N VAL A 51 -4.27 1.43 2.65
CA VAL A 51 -5.42 1.95 1.89
C VAL A 51 -6.70 1.81 2.70
N LEU A 52 -6.90 0.69 3.38
CA LEU A 52 -8.06 0.44 4.24
C LEU A 52 -8.13 1.45 5.40
N SER A 53 -6.99 1.83 5.96
CA SER A 53 -6.90 2.87 6.99
C SER A 53 -7.27 4.24 6.42
N ALA A 54 -6.68 4.62 5.28
CA ALA A 54 -6.93 5.91 4.65
C ALA A 54 -8.38 6.08 4.19
N GLN A 55 -8.98 5.06 3.56
CA GLN A 55 -10.37 5.13 3.10
C GLN A 55 -11.35 5.28 4.27
N GLY A 56 -11.14 4.57 5.38
CA GLY A 56 -12.00 4.65 6.56
C GLY A 56 -11.85 5.99 7.28
N TRP A 57 -10.62 6.52 7.34
CA TRP A 57 -10.35 7.85 7.89
C TRP A 57 -11.10 8.96 7.14
N PHE A 58 -11.11 8.93 5.81
CA PHE A 58 -11.90 9.87 5.01
C PHE A 58 -13.41 9.68 5.18
N GLN A 59 -13.90 8.45 5.30
CA GLN A 59 -15.31 8.17 5.58
C GLN A 59 -15.72 8.76 6.94
N PHE A 60 -14.93 8.51 7.99
CA PHE A 60 -15.17 9.04 9.33
C PHE A 60 -15.26 10.57 9.34
N GLN A 61 -14.34 11.25 8.65
CA GLN A 61 -14.39 12.70 8.47
C GLN A 61 -15.68 13.18 7.80
N LYS A 62 -16.12 12.48 6.73
CA LYS A 62 -17.34 12.85 6.00
C LYS A 62 -18.60 12.67 6.85
N TRP A 63 -18.64 11.67 7.72
CA TRP A 63 -19.81 11.40 8.56
C TRP A 63 -19.87 12.26 9.82
N THR A 64 -18.73 12.57 10.41
CA THR A 64 -18.68 13.22 11.75
C THR A 64 -18.28 14.70 11.69
N GLY A 65 -17.65 15.14 10.59
CA GLY A 65 -16.99 16.45 10.52
C GLY A 65 -15.71 16.56 11.37
N ILE A 66 -15.30 15.50 12.06
CA ILE A 66 -14.10 15.47 12.90
C ILE A 66 -12.93 14.93 12.08
N ARG A 67 -11.78 15.60 12.18
CA ARG A 67 -10.52 15.15 11.55
C ARG A 67 -9.56 14.60 12.61
N PRO A 68 -9.61 13.29 12.90
CA PRO A 68 -8.67 12.68 13.83
C PRO A 68 -7.27 12.60 13.20
N LEU A 69 -6.25 12.35 14.01
CA LEU A 69 -4.91 12.03 13.51
C LEU A 69 -4.95 10.73 12.71
N TYR A 70 -4.32 10.70 11.53
CA TYR A 70 -4.27 9.50 10.68
C TYR A 70 -3.63 8.32 11.42
N ALA A 71 -2.63 8.58 12.28
CA ALA A 71 -1.99 7.56 13.11
C ALA A 71 -3.00 6.75 13.94
N ASN A 72 -4.05 7.39 14.47
CA ASN A 72 -5.08 6.70 15.25
C ASN A 72 -5.94 5.78 14.37
N ALA A 73 -6.30 6.24 13.17
CA ALA A 73 -7.05 5.42 12.21
C ALA A 73 -6.22 4.23 11.71
N ARG A 74 -4.92 4.43 11.49
CA ARG A 74 -3.98 3.38 11.12
C ARG A 74 -3.81 2.34 12.23
N ALA A 75 -3.56 2.77 13.47
CA ALA A 75 -3.41 1.88 14.62
C ALA A 75 -4.65 0.98 14.82
N ALA A 76 -5.85 1.56 14.68
CA ALA A 76 -7.11 0.83 14.78
C ALA A 76 -7.29 -0.29 13.73
N VAL A 77 -6.62 -0.19 12.57
CA VAL A 77 -6.66 -1.20 11.51
C VAL A 77 -5.53 -2.23 11.65
N MET A 78 -4.37 -1.81 12.12
CA MET A 78 -3.17 -2.65 12.21
C MET A 78 -3.12 -3.53 13.47
N ASP A 79 -4.12 -3.43 14.35
CA ASP A 79 -4.14 -4.10 15.67
C ASP A 79 -2.90 -3.73 16.52
N GLU A 80 -2.34 -2.55 16.27
CA GLU A 80 -1.31 -1.92 17.12
C GLU A 80 -2.05 -1.39 18.35
N SER A 81 -2.27 -2.27 19.34
CA SER A 81 -3.03 -2.08 20.59
C SER A 81 -3.40 -0.63 20.97
N ILE A 82 -4.71 -0.38 21.00
CA ILE A 82 -5.34 0.70 21.78
C ILE A 82 -5.37 0.28 23.26
#